data_AF-A0A936UES2-F1
#
_entry.id   AF-A0A936UES2-F1
#
_cell.length_a   1.000
_cell.length_b   1.000
_cell.length_c   1.000
_cell.angle_alpha   90.00
_cell.angle_beta   90.00
_cell.angle_gamma   90.00
#
_symmetry.space_group_name_H-M   'P 1'
#
loop_
_entity.id
_entity.type
_entity.pdbx_description
1 polymer ?
#
loop_
_entity_poly.entity_id
_entity_poly.type
_entity_poly.pdbx_seq_one_letter_code
_entity_poly.pdbx_strand_id
1 'polypeptide(L)'
;MGTRLTDLEQYDGRAATATERIEALSRLAQLDVDRLDPEDLRYLISQGVRLDILIPRALQTLSAQPMIKASLYPGDLLEALNAVPHAFWDTHPPLRLAWNTLRSRHAPLDE
;
A
#
# COMPACT_ATOMS: atom_id res chain seq x y z
N MET A 1 -11.39 -1.52 -45.39
CA MET A 1 -10.91 -2.73 -44.67
C MET A 1 -9.50 -2.44 -44.21
N GLY A 2 -9.10 -2.43 -42.95
CA GLY A 2 -9.79 -2.67 -41.69
C GLY A 2 -8.95 -2.03 -40.57
N THR A 3 -9.67 -1.38 -39.66
CA THR A 3 -9.40 -1.05 -38.25
C THR A 3 -8.08 -0.38 -37.83
N ARG A 4 -8.25 0.85 -37.34
CA ARG A 4 -7.33 1.74 -36.62
C ARG A 4 -6.66 1.07 -35.42
N LEU A 5 -5.36 1.34 -35.30
CA LEU A 5 -4.54 1.11 -34.11
C LEU A 5 -4.75 2.25 -33.10
N THR A 6 -5.94 2.31 -32.49
CA THR A 6 -6.25 3.22 -31.38
C THR A 6 -6.80 2.36 -30.25
N ASP A 7 -5.97 2.06 -29.25
CA ASP A 7 -6.35 1.83 -27.84
C ASP A 7 -5.18 1.21 -27.04
N LEU A 8 -4.00 1.83 -27.11
CA LEU A 8 -2.96 1.56 -26.13
C LEU A 8 -2.47 2.88 -25.55
N GLU A 9 -2.79 3.03 -24.27
CA GLU A 9 -2.07 3.86 -23.31
C GLU A 9 -2.38 5.36 -23.33
N GLN A 10 -3.65 5.68 -23.05
CA GLN A 10 -3.91 6.81 -22.17
C GLN A 10 -3.79 6.35 -20.70
N TYR A 11 -2.60 5.90 -20.34
CA TYR A 11 -2.16 5.91 -18.95
C TYR A 11 -1.86 7.38 -18.64
N ASP A 12 -2.80 8.09 -18.01
CA ASP A 12 -2.54 9.44 -17.47
C ASP A 12 -1.64 9.28 -16.24
N GLY A 13 -0.39 8.91 -16.48
CA GLY A 13 0.68 8.79 -15.50
C GLY A 13 1.06 10.13 -14.90
N ARG A 14 0.09 10.96 -14.50
CA ARG A 14 0.30 12.09 -13.61
C ARG A 14 0.80 11.55 -12.28
N ALA A 15 2.12 11.45 -12.18
CA ALA A 15 2.79 11.53 -10.90
C ALA A 15 2.25 12.79 -10.21
N ALA A 16 1.58 12.61 -9.07
CA ALA A 16 1.10 13.71 -8.26
C ALA A 16 2.25 14.72 -8.09
N THR A 17 1.99 15.98 -8.44
CA THR A 17 2.92 17.08 -8.30
C THR A 17 3.41 17.17 -6.86
N ALA A 18 4.60 17.73 -6.65
CA ALA A 18 5.14 17.92 -5.30
C ALA A 18 4.14 18.63 -4.37
N THR A 19 3.33 19.54 -4.91
CA THR A 19 2.27 20.25 -4.18
C THR A 19 1.09 19.32 -3.82
N GLU A 20 0.57 18.54 -4.76
CA GLU A 20 -0.48 17.54 -4.47
C GLU A 20 -0.02 16.52 -3.42
N ARG A 21 1.27 16.16 -3.42
CA ARG A 21 1.88 15.28 -2.41
C ARG A 21 1.96 15.97 -1.05
N ILE A 22 2.44 17.21 -0.97
CA ILE A 22 2.52 17.96 0.30
C ILE A 22 1.11 18.21 0.87
N GLU A 23 0.12 18.52 0.04
CA GLU A 23 -1.26 18.69 0.47
C GLU A 23 -1.87 17.40 1.00
N ALA A 24 -1.64 16.28 0.32
CA ALA A 24 -2.05 14.96 0.80
C ALA A 24 -1.39 14.64 2.15
N LEU A 25 -0.08 14.85 2.27
CA LEU A 25 0.67 14.64 3.51
C LEU A 25 0.16 15.52 4.66
N SER A 26 -0.16 16.79 4.38
CA SER A 26 -0.65 17.74 5.38
C SER A 26 -2.06 17.41 5.85
N ARG A 27 -2.94 16.97 4.92
CA ARG A 27 -4.29 16.48 5.25
C ARG A 27 -4.23 15.19 6.09
N LEU A 28 -3.28 14.32 5.80
CA LEU A 28 -3.13 13.01 6.47
C LEU A 28 -2.45 13.11 7.83
N ALA A 29 -1.60 14.12 8.06
CA ALA A 29 -1.07 14.43 9.39
C ALA A 29 -2.17 14.84 10.39
N GLN A 30 -3.34 15.27 9.89
CA GLN A 30 -4.51 15.68 10.69
C GLN A 30 -5.58 14.57 10.78
N LEU A 31 -5.43 13.46 10.06
CA LEU A 31 -6.41 12.36 10.05
C LEU A 31 -6.14 11.36 11.17
N ASP A 32 -7.20 10.98 11.90
CA ASP A 32 -7.19 9.82 12.77
C ASP A 32 -6.83 8.58 11.95
N VAL A 33 -5.72 7.95 12.29
CA VAL A 33 -5.18 6.77 11.59
C VAL A 33 -6.21 5.62 11.55
N ASP A 34 -7.10 5.56 12.53
CA ASP A 34 -8.17 4.57 12.59
C ASP A 34 -9.24 4.75 11.51
N ARG A 35 -9.41 5.98 10.99
CA ARG A 35 -10.38 6.34 9.94
C ARG A 35 -9.81 6.26 8.53
N LEU A 36 -8.54 5.91 8.36
CA LEU A 36 -7.94 5.76 7.04
C LEU A 36 -8.49 4.52 6.35
N ASP A 37 -9.01 4.72 5.14
CA ASP A 37 -9.45 3.63 4.28
C ASP A 37 -8.24 2.88 3.67
N PRO A 38 -8.43 1.65 3.16
CA PRO A 38 -7.35 0.86 2.59
C PRO A 38 -6.57 1.58 1.46
N GLU A 39 -7.25 2.41 0.67
CA GLU A 39 -6.65 3.23 -0.38
C GLU A 39 -5.65 4.24 0.18
N ASP A 40 -6.04 4.99 1.22
CA ASP A 40 -5.18 5.98 1.87
C ASP A 40 -3.95 5.32 2.50
N LEU A 41 -4.16 4.18 3.17
CA LEU A 41 -3.08 3.37 3.74
C LEU A 41 -2.09 2.94 2.66
N ARG A 42 -2.57 2.38 1.54
CA ARG A 42 -1.73 1.94 0.43
C ARG A 42 -0.94 3.11 -0.16
N TYR A 43 -1.62 4.23 -0.43
CA TYR A 43 -0.98 5.41 -1.01
C TYR A 43 0.14 5.94 -0.12
N LEU A 44 -0.14 6.15 1.17
CA LEU A 44 0.83 6.72 2.11
C LEU A 44 2.02 5.80 2.39
N ILE A 45 1.78 4.50 2.51
CA ILE A 45 2.86 3.51 2.68
C ILE A 45 3.77 3.52 1.45
N SER A 46 3.21 3.59 0.24
CA SER A 46 4.01 3.75 -1.00
C SER A 46 4.81 5.05 -1.04
N GLN A 47 4.40 6.10 -0.31
CA GLN A 47 5.17 7.33 -0.17
C GLN A 47 6.24 7.27 0.94
N GLY A 48 6.29 6.20 1.74
CA GLY A 48 7.26 6.05 2.83
C GLY A 48 6.98 6.92 4.06
N VAL A 49 5.74 7.36 4.25
CA VAL A 49 5.40 8.39 5.25
C VAL A 49 4.93 7.72 6.53
N ARG A 50 5.50 8.12 7.69
CA ARG A 50 5.07 7.68 9.03
C ARG A 50 4.80 6.17 9.12
N LEU A 51 5.70 5.37 8.53
CA LEU A 51 5.55 3.93 8.37
C LEU A 51 5.35 3.21 9.72
N ASP A 52 5.96 3.72 10.77
CA ASP A 52 5.82 3.27 12.17
C ASP A 52 4.38 3.29 12.68
N ILE A 53 3.55 4.20 12.16
CA ILE A 53 2.15 4.35 12.52
C ILE A 53 1.22 3.64 11.53
N LEU A 54 1.54 3.69 10.24
CA LEU A 54 0.65 3.18 9.19
C LEU A 54 0.73 1.66 9.02
N ILE A 55 1.92 1.07 9.17
CA ILE A 55 2.11 -0.37 8.99
C ILE A 55 1.31 -1.20 10.00
N PRO A 56 1.28 -0.87 11.32
CA PRO A 56 0.40 -1.57 12.25
C PRO A 56 -1.07 -1.57 11.83
N ARG A 57 -1.57 -0.45 11.30
CA ARG A 57 -2.96 -0.34 10.84
C ARG A 57 -3.20 -1.16 9.58
N ALA A 58 -2.29 -1.12 8.62
CA ALA A 58 -2.38 -1.92 7.40
C ALA A 58 -2.32 -3.42 7.70
N LEU A 59 -1.47 -3.86 8.64
CA LEU A 59 -1.41 -5.26 9.08
C LEU A 59 -2.73 -5.73 9.70
N GLN A 60 -3.41 -4.88 10.49
CA GLN A 60 -4.75 -5.20 11.01
C GLN A 60 -5.77 -5.38 9.88
N THR A 61 -5.78 -4.46 8.91
CA THR A 61 -6.66 -4.54 7.74
C THR A 61 -6.41 -5.82 6.94
N LEU A 62 -5.15 -6.13 6.64
CA LEU A 62 -4.76 -7.34 5.89
C LEU A 62 -5.01 -8.63 6.67
N SER A 63 -4.94 -8.60 8.01
CA SER A 63 -5.26 -9.78 8.82
C SER A 63 -6.74 -10.15 8.76
N ALA A 64 -7.63 -9.19 8.47
CA ALA A 64 -9.05 -9.44 8.26
C ALA A 64 -9.34 -9.83 6.79
N GLN A 65 -8.71 -9.12 5.83
CA GLN A 65 -8.88 -9.39 4.41
C GLN A 65 -7.56 -9.22 3.64
N PRO A 66 -6.80 -10.31 3.41
CA PRO A 66 -5.45 -10.25 2.83
C PRO A 66 -5.41 -9.79 1.37
N MET A 67 -6.44 -10.17 0.60
CA MET A 67 -6.60 -9.82 -0.82
C MET A 67 -7.57 -8.64 -0.99
N ILE A 68 -7.65 -7.74 -0.01
CA ILE A 68 -8.44 -6.52 -0.14
C ILE A 68 -7.93 -5.73 -1.34
N LYS A 69 -8.86 -5.24 -2.18
CA LYS A 69 -8.55 -4.26 -3.22
C LYS A 69 -8.61 -2.89 -2.57
N ALA A 70 -7.47 -2.22 -2.43
CA ALA A 70 -7.41 -0.86 -1.93
C ALA A 70 -7.75 0.15 -3.03
N SER A 71 -7.10 0.08 -4.19
CA SER A 71 -7.32 1.03 -5.30
C SER A 71 -7.18 0.34 -6.66
N LEU A 72 -6.09 -0.39 -6.89
CA LEU A 72 -5.70 -0.86 -8.23
C LEU A 72 -6.20 -2.29 -8.51
N TYR A 73 -5.84 -3.24 -7.65
CA TYR A 73 -6.16 -4.66 -7.80
C TYR A 73 -6.22 -5.36 -6.42
N PRO A 74 -6.89 -6.52 -6.30
CA PRO A 74 -6.90 -7.29 -5.06
C PRO A 74 -5.49 -7.61 -4.56
N GLY A 75 -5.15 -7.20 -3.33
CA GLY A 75 -3.82 -7.40 -2.75
C GLY A 75 -2.83 -6.26 -2.97
N ASP A 76 -3.21 -5.16 -3.60
CA ASP A 76 -2.34 -4.00 -3.81
C ASP A 76 -1.83 -3.35 -2.51
N LEU A 77 -2.59 -3.43 -1.41
CA LEU A 77 -2.09 -3.03 -0.08
C LEU A 77 -0.99 -3.99 0.44
N LEU A 78 -1.11 -5.29 0.15
CA LEU A 78 -0.11 -6.28 0.52
C LEU A 78 1.20 -6.06 -0.27
N GLU A 79 1.08 -5.78 -1.56
CA GLU A 79 2.19 -5.34 -2.43
C GLU A 79 2.87 -4.07 -1.91
N ALA A 80 2.10 -3.08 -1.46
CA ALA A 80 2.67 -1.86 -0.87
C ALA A 80 3.51 -2.15 0.39
N LEU A 81 3.13 -3.13 1.21
CA LEU A 81 3.92 -3.57 2.36
C LEU A 81 5.18 -4.35 1.94
N ASN A 82 5.11 -5.18 0.89
CA ASN A 82 6.29 -5.86 0.33
C ASN A 82 7.35 -4.86 -0.17
N ALA A 83 6.93 -3.71 -0.69
CA ALA A 83 7.83 -2.67 -1.19
C ALA A 83 8.50 -1.84 -0.08
N VAL A 84 8.11 -2.00 1.19
CA VAL A 84 8.71 -1.27 2.31
C VAL A 84 10.19 -1.67 2.48
N PRO A 85 11.13 -0.71 2.59
CA PRO A 85 12.55 -1.01 2.69
C PRO A 85 12.90 -1.96 3.84
N HIS A 86 13.83 -2.90 3.59
CA HIS A 86 14.26 -3.87 4.60
C HIS A 86 14.75 -3.22 5.90
N ALA A 87 15.44 -2.08 5.80
CA ALA A 87 15.92 -1.32 6.96
C ALA A 87 14.79 -0.91 7.93
N PHE A 88 13.57 -0.67 7.45
CA PHE A 88 12.42 -0.41 8.31
C PHE A 88 12.09 -1.65 9.15
N TRP A 89 12.03 -2.82 8.51
CA TRP A 89 11.70 -4.08 9.19
C TRP A 89 12.77 -4.50 10.20
N ASP A 90 14.04 -4.23 9.91
CA ASP A 90 15.16 -4.50 10.84
C ASP A 90 15.10 -3.65 12.10
N THR A 91 14.66 -2.40 11.95
CA THR A 91 14.50 -1.46 13.07
C THR A 91 13.19 -1.66 13.84
N HIS A 92 12.26 -2.47 13.31
CA HIS A 92 10.97 -2.78 13.94
C HIS A 92 10.70 -4.30 14.02
N PRO A 93 11.46 -5.07 14.83
CA PRO A 93 11.34 -6.53 14.90
C PRO A 93 9.92 -7.06 15.21
N PRO A 94 9.11 -6.44 16.10
CA PRO A 94 7.74 -6.90 16.33
C PRO A 94 6.84 -6.79 15.09
N LEU A 95 6.97 -5.70 14.33
CA LEU A 95 6.21 -5.51 13.08
C LEU A 95 6.67 -6.49 12.01
N ARG A 96 7.98 -6.75 11.92
CA ARG A 96 8.53 -7.77 11.02
C ARG A 96 7.98 -9.17 11.33
N LEU A 97 7.88 -9.53 12.60
CA LEU A 97 7.30 -10.82 13.00
C LEU A 97 5.82 -10.93 12.63
N ALA A 98 5.03 -9.87 12.90
CA ALA A 98 3.62 -9.82 12.52
C ALA A 98 3.45 -9.94 10.99
N TRP A 99 4.29 -9.23 10.23
CA TRP A 99 4.30 -9.31 8.78
C TRP A 99 4.65 -10.70 8.26
N ASN A 100 5.71 -11.33 8.78
CA ASN A 100 6.08 -12.69 8.41
C ASN A 100 4.99 -13.69 8.74
N THR A 101 4.33 -13.55 9.90
CA THR A 101 3.21 -14.41 10.30
C THR A 101 2.06 -14.27 9.32
N LEU A 102 1.72 -13.05 8.90
CA LEU A 102 0.67 -12.80 7.93
C LEU A 102 1.03 -13.42 6.57
N ARG A 103 2.26 -13.22 6.09
CA ARG A 103 2.74 -13.81 4.84
C ARG A 103 2.72 -15.33 4.85
N SER A 104 3.15 -15.97 5.94
CA SER A 104 3.15 -17.44 6.04
C SER A 104 1.73 -18.04 6.04
N ARG A 105 0.70 -17.28 6.45
CA ARG A 105 -0.70 -17.72 6.38
C ARG A 105 -1.29 -17.66 4.97
N HIS A 106 -0.69 -16.85 4.10
CA HIS A 106 -1.22 -16.55 2.76
C HIS A 106 -0.25 -16.90 1.63
N ALA A 107 0.91 -17.47 1.94
CA ALA A 107 1.75 -18.10 0.94
C ALA A 107 0.93 -19.20 0.29
N PRO A 108 0.79 -19.22 -1.05
CA PRO A 108 0.40 -20.45 -1.71
C PRO A 108 1.42 -21.52 -1.28
N LEU A 109 0.94 -22.72 -0.97
CA LEU A 109 1.80 -23.90 -0.91
C LEU A 109 2.43 -24.01 -2.31
N ASP A 110 3.66 -23.55 -2.47
CA ASP A 110 4.44 -23.80 -3.67
C ASP A 110 4.70 -25.33 -3.72
N GLU A 111 3.97 -26.02 -4.61
CA GLU A 111 4.31 -27.32 -5.21
C GLU A 111 4.43 -27.15 -6.73
#